data_AF-A0A8T7ETU2-F1
#
_entry.id   AF-A0A8T7ETU2-F1
#
_cell.length_a   1.000
_cell.length_b   1.000
_cell.length_c   1.000
_cell.angle_alpha   90.00
_cell.angle_beta   90.00
_cell.angle_gamma   90.00
#
_symmetry.space_group_name_H-M   'P 1'
#
loop_
_entity.id
_entity.type
_entity.pdbx_description
1 polymer ?
#
loop_
_entity_poly.entity_id
_entity_poly.type
_entity_poly.pdbx_seq_one_letter_code
_entity_poly.pdbx_strand_id
1 'polypeptide(L)'
;MSANDTRQPGRPQDPAALDIAPGLDTLPRQIGIFPAFRAGLLEDASAQVALASAGWRGRDAADFGVMLLEMWAYVCDVLAFYDGLYAGEAYLRTARRLSAVRRLTRLIGYLPRPAVAALVDLALSLEGRKPVTIPADTAFRSGAFEGEKPQVFTAIDPVTVHPLRAKFTLTPQPRATLPGGGSVTPQ
;
A
#
# COMPACT_ATOMS: atom_id res chain seq x y z
N MET A 1 7.70 -10.01 25.00
CA MET A 1 7.94 -8.87 25.90
C MET A 1 6.88 -7.84 25.57
N SER A 2 5.76 -7.88 26.30
CA SER A 2 4.53 -7.16 25.97
C SER A 2 4.71 -5.69 26.33
N ALA A 3 4.90 -4.84 25.33
CA ALA A 3 4.96 -3.39 25.53
C ALA A 3 3.53 -2.91 25.81
N ASN A 4 3.35 -2.30 26.98
CA ASN A 4 2.11 -1.73 27.48
C ASN A 4 1.35 -0.98 26.38
N ASP A 5 0.12 -1.43 26.13
CA ASP A 5 -0.89 -0.76 25.31
C ASP A 5 -1.43 0.46 26.06
N THR A 6 -0.61 1.51 26.20
CA THR A 6 -1.03 2.81 26.75
C THR A 6 -1.69 3.66 25.66
N ARG A 7 -2.60 3.06 24.87
CA ARG A 7 -3.49 3.77 23.93
C ARG A 7 -4.66 4.43 24.67
N GLN A 8 -4.40 5.13 25.77
CA GLN A 8 -5.36 6.12 26.25
C GLN A 8 -4.97 7.45 25.63
N PRO A 9 -5.58 7.84 24.50
CA PRO A 9 -5.39 9.21 24.02
C PRO A 9 -5.79 10.15 25.16
N GLY A 10 -4.97 11.17 25.40
CA GLY A 10 -5.28 12.23 26.35
C GLY A 10 -6.61 12.91 26.00
N ARG A 11 -7.09 13.80 26.87
CA ARG A 11 -8.20 14.67 26.48
C ARG A 11 -7.81 15.39 25.18
N PRO A 12 -8.70 15.49 24.18
CA PRO A 12 -8.37 16.21 22.95
C PRO A 12 -7.95 17.67 23.15
N GLN A 13 -8.42 18.28 24.26
CA GLN A 13 -8.10 19.64 24.68
C GLN A 13 -6.69 19.76 25.30
N ASP A 14 -6.21 18.67 25.89
CA ASP A 14 -4.87 18.51 26.49
C ASP A 14 -4.15 17.35 25.79
N PRO A 15 -3.79 17.49 24.50
CA PRO A 15 -3.15 16.41 23.77
C PRO A 15 -1.88 15.99 24.51
N ALA A 16 -1.77 14.69 24.79
CA ALA A 16 -0.59 14.14 25.44
C ALA A 16 0.66 14.52 24.65
N ALA A 17 1.75 14.85 25.35
CA ALA A 17 3.01 15.18 24.71
C ALA A 17 3.43 14.05 23.76
N LEU A 18 3.71 14.39 22.50
CA LEU A 18 4.09 13.43 21.48
C LEU A 18 5.51 12.93 21.74
N ASP A 19 5.65 11.74 22.31
CA ASP A 19 6.93 11.04 22.39
C ASP A 19 7.15 10.18 21.14
N ILE A 20 7.99 10.68 20.23
CA ILE A 20 8.30 10.02 18.95
C ILE A 20 9.70 9.43 19.04
N ALA A 21 9.80 8.26 19.66
CA ALA A 21 11.05 7.50 19.71
C ALA A 21 11.52 7.08 18.30
N PRO A 22 12.85 6.99 18.07
CA PRO A 22 13.35 6.40 16.84
C PRO A 22 12.98 4.90 16.78
N GLY A 23 12.65 4.39 15.60
CA GLY A 23 12.39 2.95 15.43
C GLY A 23 10.95 2.47 15.70
N LEU A 24 9.97 3.36 15.90
CA LEU A 24 8.53 3.03 15.95
C LEU A 24 7.85 2.66 14.62
N ASP A 25 7.35 1.43 14.44
CA ASP A 25 6.70 1.01 13.17
C ASP A 25 5.37 1.72 12.90
N THR A 26 4.81 2.38 13.92
CA THR A 26 3.63 3.23 13.84
C THR A 26 3.86 4.52 14.61
N LEU A 27 3.30 5.64 14.13
CA LEU A 27 3.42 6.93 14.82
C LEU A 27 2.24 7.13 15.79
N PRO A 28 2.48 7.49 17.06
CA PRO A 28 1.42 7.82 18.01
C PRO A 28 0.89 9.25 17.76
N ARG A 29 0.36 9.50 16.56
CA ARG A 29 -0.10 10.83 16.10
C ARG A 29 -1.60 11.05 16.24
N GLN A 30 -2.37 10.00 16.48
CA GLN A 30 -3.81 10.14 16.67
C GLN A 30 -4.10 10.83 18.00
N ILE A 31 -4.68 12.03 17.92
CA ILE A 31 -4.93 12.90 19.08
C ILE A 31 -6.09 12.43 19.97
N GLY A 32 -6.99 11.56 19.47
CA GLY A 32 -8.21 11.17 20.15
C GLY A 32 -9.05 10.14 19.40
N ILE A 33 -10.05 9.60 20.09
CA ILE A 33 -11.10 8.72 19.57
C ILE A 33 -12.47 9.25 19.99
N PHE A 34 -13.55 8.78 19.36
CA PHE A 34 -14.91 9.28 19.60
C PHE A 34 -15.28 9.47 21.09
N PRO A 35 -15.09 8.48 22.00
CA PRO A 35 -15.44 8.67 23.42
C PRO A 35 -14.71 9.84 24.09
N ALA A 36 -13.44 10.07 23.72
CA ALA A 36 -12.63 11.14 24.26
C ALA A 36 -13.10 12.51 23.71
N PHE A 37 -13.41 12.60 22.42
CA PHE A 37 -13.99 13.81 21.83
C PHE A 37 -15.36 14.15 22.38
N ARG A 38 -16.24 13.14 22.52
CA ARG A 38 -17.57 13.33 23.11
C ARG A 38 -17.48 13.84 24.55
N ALA A 39 -16.62 13.23 25.36
CA ALA A 39 -16.44 13.65 26.75
C ALA A 39 -15.93 15.09 26.84
N GLY A 40 -14.90 15.45 26.06
CA GLY A 40 -14.37 16.81 26.02
C GLY A 40 -15.40 17.84 25.54
N LEU A 41 -16.13 17.55 24.46
CA LEU A 41 -17.15 18.45 23.93
C LEU A 41 -18.30 18.70 24.92
N LEU A 42 -18.73 17.67 25.67
CA LEU A 42 -19.76 17.82 26.70
C LEU A 42 -19.24 18.57 27.92
N GLU A 43 -17.99 18.33 28.32
CA GLU A 43 -17.30 19.08 29.38
C GLU A 43 -17.23 20.57 29.02
N ASP A 44 -16.76 20.91 27.82
CA ASP A 44 -16.69 22.29 27.30
C ASP A 44 -18.06 22.95 27.22
N ALA A 45 -19.06 22.24 26.69
CA ALA A 45 -20.42 22.76 26.57
C ALA A 45 -21.05 23.01 27.95
N SER A 46 -20.74 22.19 28.96
CA SER A 46 -21.22 22.39 30.33
C SER A 46 -20.59 23.60 31.03
N ALA A 47 -19.36 23.98 30.65
CA ALA A 47 -18.66 25.15 31.17
C ALA A 47 -19.11 26.47 30.50
N GLN A 48 -19.85 26.39 29.39
CA GLN A 48 -20.19 27.56 28.60
C GLN A 48 -21.34 28.38 29.22
N VAL A 49 -21.02 29.61 29.64
CA VAL A 49 -21.96 30.50 30.34
C VAL A 49 -23.21 30.80 29.51
N ALA A 50 -23.07 30.97 28.20
CA ALA A 50 -24.21 31.23 27.31
C ALA A 50 -25.24 30.08 27.33
N LEU A 51 -24.77 28.83 27.28
CA LEU A 51 -25.65 27.65 27.31
C LEU A 51 -26.29 27.46 28.69
N ALA A 52 -25.52 27.69 29.76
CA ALA A 52 -26.02 27.66 31.12
C ALA A 52 -27.11 28.74 31.36
N SER A 53 -26.90 29.96 30.86
CA SER A 53 -27.88 31.06 30.94
C SER A 53 -29.15 30.81 30.12
N ALA A 54 -29.04 30.03 29.04
CA ALA A 54 -30.18 29.56 28.24
C ALA A 54 -30.87 28.32 28.85
N GLY A 55 -30.39 27.80 29.99
CA GLY A 55 -30.98 26.66 30.69
C GLY A 55 -30.67 25.29 30.10
N TRP A 56 -29.76 25.20 29.12
CA TRP A 56 -29.37 23.92 28.53
C TRP A 56 -28.51 23.11 29.51
N ARG A 57 -28.87 21.83 29.72
CA ARG A 57 -28.19 20.95 30.68
C ARG A 57 -27.69 19.63 30.09
N GLY A 58 -28.05 19.29 28.84
CA GLY A 58 -27.56 18.10 28.16
C GLY A 58 -27.91 16.77 28.83
N ARG A 59 -29.02 16.71 29.60
CA ARG A 59 -29.42 15.51 30.37
C ARG A 59 -30.60 14.75 29.76
N ASP A 60 -31.23 15.30 28.72
CA ASP A 60 -32.35 14.66 28.05
C ASP A 60 -31.82 13.64 27.02
N ALA A 61 -32.45 12.47 26.96
CA ALA A 61 -32.11 11.42 26.00
C ALA A 61 -32.44 11.82 24.56
N ALA A 62 -33.34 12.78 24.36
CA ALA A 62 -33.69 13.35 23.06
C ALA A 62 -33.13 14.77 22.83
N ASP A 63 -32.04 15.13 23.52
CA ASP A 63 -31.44 16.46 23.41
C ASP A 63 -30.71 16.64 22.07
N PHE A 64 -31.23 17.53 21.22
CA PHE A 64 -30.62 17.86 19.93
C PHE A 64 -29.20 18.43 20.07
N GLY A 65 -28.93 19.18 21.14
CA GLY A 65 -27.59 19.71 21.42
C GLY A 65 -26.59 18.59 21.70
N VAL A 66 -26.99 17.58 22.47
CA VAL A 66 -26.15 16.38 22.70
C VAL A 66 -25.93 15.63 21.39
N MET A 67 -26.98 15.41 20.59
CA MET A 67 -26.86 14.75 19.29
C MET A 67 -25.90 15.49 18.34
N LEU A 68 -25.94 16.83 18.32
CA LEU A 68 -25.03 17.65 17.51
C LEU A 68 -23.57 17.51 17.97
N LEU A 69 -23.32 17.49 19.28
CA LEU A 69 -21.98 17.29 19.84
C LEU A 69 -21.46 15.88 19.56
N GLU A 70 -22.31 14.86 19.60
CA GLU A 70 -21.95 13.49 19.22
C GLU A 70 -21.62 13.39 17.73
N MET A 71 -22.39 14.04 16.85
CA MET A 71 -22.07 14.13 15.43
C MET A 71 -20.68 14.77 15.21
N TRP A 72 -20.37 15.86 15.93
CA TRP A 72 -19.06 16.49 15.87
C TRP A 72 -17.95 15.59 16.42
N ALA A 73 -18.18 14.88 17.52
CA ALA A 73 -17.23 13.91 18.05
C ALA A 73 -16.88 12.83 17.02
N TYR A 74 -17.86 12.38 16.24
CA TYR A 74 -17.65 11.43 15.15
C TYR A 74 -16.78 12.02 14.03
N VAL A 75 -17.06 13.26 13.59
CA VAL A 75 -16.23 13.96 12.60
C VAL A 75 -14.78 14.09 13.08
N CYS A 76 -14.59 14.49 14.34
CA CYS A 76 -13.27 14.62 14.94
C CYS A 76 -12.50 13.29 14.98
N ASP A 77 -13.17 12.18 15.31
CA ASP A 77 -12.54 10.84 15.32
C ASP A 77 -12.05 10.45 13.91
N VAL A 78 -12.90 10.63 12.90
CA VAL A 78 -12.53 10.35 11.51
C VAL A 78 -11.33 11.21 11.07
N LEU A 79 -11.33 12.50 11.39
CA LEU A 79 -10.22 13.39 11.05
C LEU A 79 -8.93 13.01 11.79
N ALA A 80 -9.01 12.70 13.09
CA ALA A 80 -7.86 12.29 13.90
C ALA A 80 -7.24 10.97 13.38
N PHE A 81 -8.09 10.03 12.96
CA PHE A 81 -7.64 8.81 12.31
C PHE A 81 -6.87 9.10 11.01
N TYR A 82 -7.41 9.94 10.13
CA TYR A 82 -6.74 10.26 8.86
C TYR A 82 -5.47 11.09 9.06
N ASP A 83 -5.41 11.99 10.04
CA ASP A 83 -4.16 12.70 10.37
C ASP A 83 -3.05 11.71 10.77
N GLY A 84 -3.37 10.75 11.65
CA GLY A 84 -2.44 9.69 12.04
C GLY A 84 -1.97 8.85 10.83
N LEU A 85 -2.88 8.53 9.90
CA LEU A 85 -2.53 7.84 8.66
C LEU A 85 -1.60 8.67 7.77
N TYR A 86 -1.90 9.95 7.55
CA TYR A 86 -1.06 10.83 6.73
C TYR A 86 0.31 11.04 7.34
N ALA A 87 0.39 11.15 8.67
CA ALA A 87 1.65 11.20 9.40
C ALA A 87 2.52 9.97 9.11
N GLY A 88 1.91 8.77 9.13
CA GLY A 88 2.60 7.52 8.83
C GLY A 88 3.19 7.48 7.43
N GLU A 89 2.56 8.10 6.45
CA GLU A 89 3.07 8.16 5.07
C GLU A 89 4.24 9.14 4.87
N ALA A 90 4.56 9.97 5.86
CA ALA A 90 5.63 10.97 5.77
C ALA A 90 7.04 10.39 6.03
N TYR A 91 7.15 9.17 6.56
CA TYR A 91 8.44 8.54 6.88
C TYR A 91 8.59 7.19 6.20
N LEU A 92 9.81 6.90 5.71
CA LEU A 92 10.06 5.72 4.89
C LEU A 92 9.73 4.40 5.59
N ARG A 93 9.97 4.33 6.91
CA ARG A 93 9.75 3.11 7.69
C ARG A 93 8.28 2.85 8.02
N THR A 94 7.47 3.91 8.15
CA THR A 94 6.05 3.81 8.52
C THR A 94 5.12 3.91 7.30
N ALA A 95 5.63 4.34 6.14
CA ALA A 95 4.85 4.49 4.93
C ALA A 95 4.36 3.13 4.43
N ARG A 96 3.06 3.03 4.15
CA ARG A 96 2.41 1.80 3.65
C ARG A 96 2.04 1.91 2.18
N ARG A 97 1.83 3.13 1.67
CA ARG A 97 1.49 3.34 0.26
C ARG A 97 2.76 3.36 -0.59
N LEU A 98 2.78 2.54 -1.64
CA LEU A 98 3.89 2.50 -2.61
C LEU A 98 4.17 3.89 -3.22
N SER A 99 3.14 4.72 -3.41
CA SER A 99 3.30 6.10 -3.88
C SER A 99 4.05 7.00 -2.89
N ALA A 100 3.80 6.84 -1.59
CA ALA A 100 4.52 7.56 -0.54
C ALA A 100 5.99 7.12 -0.48
N VAL A 101 6.24 5.80 -0.46
CA VAL A 101 7.60 5.22 -0.50
C VAL A 101 8.38 5.75 -1.71
N ARG A 102 7.80 5.72 -2.92
CA ARG A 102 8.43 6.27 -4.14
C ARG A 102 8.75 7.75 -4.02
N ARG A 103 7.85 8.55 -3.46
CA ARG A 103 8.06 10.00 -3.27
C ARG A 103 9.19 10.27 -2.27
N LEU A 104 9.26 9.52 -1.17
CA LEU A 104 10.31 9.67 -0.17
C LEU A 104 11.67 9.20 -0.68
N THR A 105 11.73 8.04 -1.32
CA THR A 105 12.96 7.50 -1.91
C THR A 105 13.52 8.35 -3.04
N ARG A 106 12.65 9.01 -3.81
CA ARG A 106 13.07 9.96 -4.85
C ARG A 106 13.90 11.13 -4.30
N LEU A 107 13.69 11.55 -3.05
CA LEU A 107 14.46 12.63 -2.42
C LEU A 107 15.94 12.25 -2.23
N ILE A 108 16.24 10.96 -2.04
CA ILE A 108 17.61 10.45 -1.92
C ILE A 108 18.17 9.93 -3.25
N GLY A 109 17.49 10.22 -4.37
CA GLY A 109 17.88 9.75 -5.70
C GLY A 109 17.63 8.26 -5.95
N TYR A 110 16.95 7.55 -5.03
CA TYR A 110 16.59 6.15 -5.23
C TYR A 110 15.25 6.04 -5.95
N LEU A 111 15.22 5.30 -7.06
CA LEU A 111 14.00 4.96 -7.77
C LEU A 111 13.73 3.46 -7.59
N PRO A 112 12.67 3.07 -6.84
CA PRO A 112 12.28 1.67 -6.73
C PRO A 112 12.02 1.07 -8.11
N ARG A 113 12.49 -0.16 -8.33
CA ARG A 113 12.28 -0.86 -9.61
C ARG A 113 10.79 -0.89 -9.97
N PRO A 114 10.40 -0.42 -11.17
CA PRO A 114 9.03 -0.53 -11.62
C PRO A 114 8.68 -2.02 -11.86
N ALA A 115 7.40 -2.28 -12.13
CA ALA A 115 7.04 -3.57 -12.70
C ALA A 115 7.75 -3.69 -14.06
N VAL A 116 8.57 -4.72 -14.22
CA VAL A 116 9.30 -5.01 -15.47
C VAL A 116 8.60 -6.19 -16.14
N ALA A 117 8.48 -6.16 -17.46
CA ALA A 117 7.95 -7.28 -18.23
C ALA A 117 8.83 -8.52 -18.03
N ALA A 118 8.21 -9.70 -18.04
CA ALA A 118 8.95 -10.95 -18.05
C ALA A 118 9.69 -11.10 -19.39
N LEU A 119 10.93 -11.59 -19.31
CA LEU A 119 11.77 -11.88 -20.47
C LEU A 119 12.09 -13.38 -20.49
N VAL A 120 11.96 -13.99 -21.66
CA VAL A 120 12.18 -15.42 -21.86
C VAL A 120 13.00 -15.65 -23.12
N ASP A 121 13.91 -16.61 -23.07
CA ASP A 121 14.61 -17.09 -24.26
C ASP A 121 13.76 -18.18 -24.94
N LEU A 122 13.40 -17.95 -26.21
CA LEU A 122 12.62 -18.90 -27.02
C LEU A 122 13.50 -19.52 -28.10
N ALA A 123 13.53 -20.85 -28.14
CA ALA A 123 14.16 -21.60 -29.22
C ALA A 123 13.09 -22.02 -30.24
N LEU A 124 13.31 -21.67 -31.51
CA LEU A 124 12.39 -21.97 -32.61
C LEU A 124 13.03 -22.97 -33.57
N SER A 125 12.33 -24.05 -33.85
CA SER A 125 12.67 -24.99 -34.92
C SER A 125 11.71 -24.77 -36.09
N LEU A 126 12.27 -24.55 -37.28
CA LEU A 126 11.52 -24.33 -38.51
C LEU A 126 11.73 -25.49 -39.47
N GLU A 127 10.67 -25.92 -40.13
CA GLU A 127 10.74 -26.87 -41.24
C GLU A 127 10.93 -26.13 -42.57
N GLY A 128 11.88 -26.58 -43.39
CA GLY A 128 12.13 -26.00 -44.72
C GLY A 128 13.61 -25.89 -45.07
N ARG A 129 13.90 -25.16 -46.15
CA ARG A 129 15.28 -24.93 -46.65
C ARG A 129 15.70 -23.47 -46.75
N LYS A 130 14.74 -22.53 -46.70
CA LYS A 130 15.02 -21.09 -46.86
C LYS A 130 15.04 -20.39 -45.50
N PRO A 131 15.90 -19.36 -45.31
CA PRO A 131 15.87 -18.53 -44.11
C PRO A 131 14.50 -17.86 -43.96
N VAL A 132 13.99 -17.79 -42.74
CA VAL A 132 12.75 -17.07 -42.41
C VAL A 132 13.08 -15.98 -41.41
N THR A 133 12.67 -14.75 -41.69
CA THR A 133 12.81 -13.62 -40.77
C THR A 133 11.52 -13.46 -39.98
N ILE A 134 11.66 -13.53 -38.67
CA ILE A 134 10.60 -13.22 -37.71
C ILE A 134 10.76 -11.73 -37.38
N PRO A 135 9.79 -10.87 -37.74
CA PRO A 135 9.88 -9.45 -37.41
C PRO A 135 9.78 -9.24 -35.89
N ALA A 136 10.29 -8.10 -35.44
CA ALA A 136 9.91 -7.58 -34.13
C ALA A 136 8.38 -7.48 -34.03
N ASP A 137 7.86 -7.52 -32.82
CA ASP A 137 6.42 -7.52 -32.54
C ASP A 137 5.68 -8.83 -32.86
N THR A 138 6.38 -9.88 -33.31
CA THR A 138 5.77 -11.20 -33.46
C THR A 138 5.37 -11.76 -32.10
N ALA A 139 4.08 -12.10 -31.95
CA ALA A 139 3.50 -12.59 -30.71
C ALA A 139 3.66 -14.12 -30.55
N PHE A 140 4.15 -14.54 -29.39
CA PHE A 140 4.21 -15.93 -28.94
C PHE A 140 3.33 -16.11 -27.71
N ARG A 141 2.49 -17.14 -27.70
CA ARG A 141 1.60 -17.41 -26.56
C ARG A 141 2.11 -18.59 -25.76
N SER A 142 2.23 -18.43 -24.45
CA SER A 142 2.51 -19.54 -23.54
C SER A 142 1.31 -20.48 -23.42
N GLY A 143 1.54 -21.71 -22.97
CA GLY A 143 0.46 -22.54 -22.42
C GLY A 143 -0.12 -21.93 -21.14
N ALA A 144 -1.30 -22.40 -20.73
CA ALA A 144 -1.77 -22.20 -19.36
C ALA A 144 -0.95 -23.09 -18.42
N PHE A 145 -0.55 -22.58 -17.26
CA PHE A 145 0.12 -23.37 -16.21
C PHE A 145 -0.48 -22.99 -14.85
N GLU A 146 -0.62 -23.97 -13.95
CA GLU A 146 -1.03 -23.76 -12.55
C GLU A 146 -2.14 -22.73 -12.28
N GLY A 147 -3.22 -22.75 -13.09
CA GLY A 147 -4.36 -21.84 -12.91
C GLY A 147 -4.12 -20.41 -13.42
N GLU A 148 -2.93 -20.10 -13.93
CA GLU A 148 -2.63 -18.83 -14.60
C GLU A 148 -3.09 -18.84 -16.06
N LYS A 149 -3.60 -17.68 -16.50
CA LYS A 149 -4.05 -17.50 -17.89
C LYS A 149 -2.85 -17.50 -18.85
N PRO A 150 -3.01 -17.98 -20.09
CA PRO A 150 -1.97 -17.88 -21.11
C PRO A 150 -1.46 -16.45 -21.26
N GLN A 151 -0.13 -16.26 -21.25
CA GLN A 151 0.50 -14.97 -21.45
C GLN A 151 1.01 -14.85 -22.88
N VAL A 152 1.00 -13.62 -23.40
CA VAL A 152 1.52 -13.29 -24.72
C VAL A 152 2.84 -12.56 -24.54
N PHE A 153 3.88 -13.12 -25.15
CA PHE A 153 5.21 -12.55 -25.28
C PHE A 153 5.40 -12.04 -26.69
N THR A 154 6.35 -11.13 -26.86
CA THR A 154 6.57 -10.46 -28.13
C THR A 154 8.06 -10.44 -28.45
N ALA A 155 8.43 -10.71 -29.69
CA ALA A 155 9.81 -10.59 -30.15
C ALA A 155 10.29 -9.14 -30.05
N ILE A 156 11.37 -8.92 -29.31
CA ILE A 156 11.94 -7.58 -29.07
C ILE A 156 12.62 -7.05 -30.34
N ASP A 157 13.41 -7.91 -30.99
CA ASP A 157 14.19 -7.59 -32.18
C ASP A 157 13.84 -8.56 -33.31
N PRO A 158 13.99 -8.16 -34.59
CA PRO A 158 13.81 -9.07 -35.71
C PRO A 158 14.91 -10.15 -35.71
N VAL A 159 14.52 -11.41 -35.88
CA VAL A 159 15.44 -12.56 -35.86
C VAL A 159 15.28 -13.37 -37.15
N THR A 160 16.39 -13.58 -37.88
CA THR A 160 16.43 -14.50 -39.00
C THR A 160 16.81 -15.91 -38.53
N VAL A 161 15.87 -16.84 -38.65
CA VAL A 161 16.06 -18.24 -38.28
C VAL A 161 16.35 -19.05 -39.54
N HIS A 162 17.43 -19.82 -39.51
CA HIS A 162 17.82 -20.72 -40.60
C HIS A 162 17.40 -22.17 -40.27
N PRO A 163 16.51 -22.80 -41.06
CA PRO A 163 16.09 -24.19 -40.81
C PRO A 163 17.24 -25.20 -40.73
N LEU A 164 18.30 -24.97 -41.51
CA LEU A 164 19.49 -25.83 -41.53
C LEU A 164 20.35 -25.73 -40.25
N ARG A 165 20.09 -24.74 -39.40
CA ARG A 165 20.76 -24.54 -38.10
C ARG A 165 19.93 -25.07 -36.92
N ALA A 166 18.82 -25.79 -37.15
CA ALA A 166 17.92 -26.24 -36.07
C ALA A 166 18.47 -27.38 -35.20
N LYS A 167 19.69 -27.88 -35.44
CA LYS A 167 20.30 -28.96 -34.65
C LYS A 167 21.16 -28.41 -33.51
N PHE A 168 20.53 -27.77 -32.53
CA PHE A 168 21.20 -27.40 -31.28
C PHE A 168 20.68 -28.26 -30.13
N THR A 169 21.60 -28.84 -29.36
CA THR A 169 21.29 -29.43 -28.06
C THR A 169 21.20 -28.28 -27.06
N LEU A 170 19.98 -27.95 -26.62
CA LEU A 170 19.79 -26.96 -25.55
C LEU A 170 20.28 -27.57 -24.23
N THR A 171 21.27 -26.94 -23.60
CA THR A 171 21.62 -27.24 -22.22
C THR A 171 20.53 -26.67 -21.30
N PRO A 172 20.07 -27.40 -20.26
CA PRO A 172 19.10 -26.86 -19.32
C PRO A 172 19.61 -25.55 -18.73
N GLN A 173 18.84 -24.47 -18.89
CA GLN A 173 19.16 -23.20 -18.25
C GLN A 173 18.92 -23.32 -16.74
N PRO A 174 19.90 -23.00 -15.88
CA PRO A 174 19.70 -22.96 -14.44
C PRO A 174 18.58 -21.98 -14.12
N ARG A 175 17.65 -22.38 -13.25
CA ARG A 175 16.54 -21.51 -12.83
C ARG A 175 17.12 -20.30 -12.11
N ALA A 176 17.00 -19.11 -12.70
CA ALA A 176 17.36 -17.87 -12.04
C ALA A 176 16.40 -17.65 -10.85
N THR A 177 16.86 -17.94 -9.64
CA THR A 177 16.13 -17.56 -8.42
C THR A 177 16.30 -16.06 -8.21
N LEU A 178 15.29 -15.30 -8.61
CA LEU A 178 15.14 -13.92 -8.15
C LEU A 178 14.91 -13.98 -6.62
N PRO A 179 15.68 -13.25 -5.79
CA PRO A 179 15.40 -13.15 -4.38
C PRO A 179 13.98 -12.56 -4.21
N GLY A 180 13.05 -13.36 -3.68
CA GLY A 180 11.64 -12.98 -3.48
C GLY A 180 10.60 -13.67 -4.37
N GLY A 181 11.00 -14.49 -5.35
CA GLY A 181 10.07 -15.32 -6.14
C GLY A 181 9.87 -16.70 -5.51
N GLY A 182 8.64 -17.01 -5.09
CA GLY A 182 8.27 -18.35 -4.59
C GLY A 182 8.53 -19.42 -5.64
N SER A 183 9.09 -20.56 -5.24
CA SER A 183 9.37 -21.69 -6.12
C SER A 183 8.09 -22.41 -6.49
N VAL A 184 7.79 -22.45 -7.78
CA VAL A 184 6.69 -23.23 -8.35
C VAL A 184 7.25 -24.42 -9.14
N THR A 185 6.70 -25.61 -8.91
CA THR A 185 7.20 -26.89 -9.43
C THR A 185 6.29 -27.37 -10.57
N PRO A 186 6.67 -27.24 -11.84
CA PRO A 186 5.89 -27.85 -12.91
C PRO A 186 6.09 -29.38 -12.93
N GLN A 187 4.99 -30.13 -13.04
CA GLN A 187 4.99 -31.54 -13.41
C GLN A 187 5.12 -31.73 -14.92
#